data_AF-A0A9E2YIX7-F1
#
_entry.id   AF-A0A9E2YIX7-F1
#
_cell.length_a   1.000
_cell.length_b   1.000
_cell.length_c   1.000
_cell.angle_alpha   90.00
_cell.angle_beta   90.00
_cell.angle_gamma   90.00
#
_symmetry.space_group_name_H-M   'P 1'
#
loop_
_entity.id
_entity.type
_entity.pdbx_description
1 polymer ?
#
loop_
_entity_poly.entity_id
_entity_poly.type
_entity_poly.pdbx_seq_one_letter_code
_entity_poly.pdbx_strand_id
1 'polypeptide(L)'
;MARCRAAGGRRDGRAAVRCPAQRRLHALSDTSLLPGAGRRVDAVNARYTPGELASALGLFPPTAEQSAVIAAPPGPLVVIAGAGAGKTETMAARVVWLIASGYAEPGQVLGLTFTRKAAGQLLRRVRARLGRLAGIGLDLTGGRADSEPAGAPVVSTYHAFAGSLLRDHGLLLPVEPDTRLLGETELWQLAFDVVSGYRGELHTDKTPAAVTSMVLRLWGQLTEHLVDTRQLCDTHVELERLVHALPAGPYQRDRGPSQWLLRMLTTQTERAELVPLLDALNERMRAEKVMDFGMQMASAARLAAAFPQVGADLRSRYRVVLLDEYQDTGHAQRIALSA
;
A
#
# COMPACT_ATOMS: atom_id res chain seq x y z
N MET A 1 69.49 7.20 -11.19
CA MET A 1 70.32 7.89 -10.18
C MET A 1 69.66 9.22 -9.84
N ALA A 2 69.92 9.70 -8.62
CA ALA A 2 69.52 11.00 -8.04
C ALA A 2 68.08 11.13 -7.50
N ARG A 3 68.02 11.02 -6.16
CA ARG A 3 66.93 11.46 -5.28
C ARG A 3 66.85 12.99 -5.27
N CYS A 4 65.66 13.56 -5.05
CA CYS A 4 65.56 14.83 -4.32
C CYS A 4 64.25 14.98 -3.53
N ARG A 5 64.43 14.95 -2.20
CA ARG A 5 63.80 15.64 -1.07
C ARG A 5 62.29 15.95 -1.00
N ALA A 6 61.81 15.69 0.22
CA ALA A 6 60.50 15.97 0.79
C ALA A 6 60.20 17.46 0.99
N ALA A 7 58.91 17.80 0.91
CA ALA A 7 58.32 18.98 1.55
C ALA A 7 56.98 18.58 2.19
N GLY A 8 56.79 19.02 3.43
CA GLY A 8 55.77 18.53 4.37
C GLY A 8 54.32 18.76 3.95
N GLY A 9 53.52 17.70 4.12
CA GLY A 9 52.06 17.73 4.10
C GLY A 9 51.48 17.90 5.50
N ARG A 10 50.61 18.89 5.65
CA ARG A 10 49.89 19.27 6.88
C ARG A 10 49.05 18.10 7.41
N ARG A 11 48.94 18.03 8.74
CA ARG A 11 48.06 17.12 9.49
C ARG A 11 46.60 17.50 9.26
N ASP A 12 45.85 16.68 8.55
CA ASP A 12 44.38 16.74 8.54
C ASP A 12 43.83 16.04 9.78
N GLY A 13 43.22 16.83 10.67
CA GLY A 13 42.45 16.36 11.80
C GLY A 13 41.13 15.76 11.34
N ARG A 14 41.05 14.42 11.31
CA ARG A 14 39.78 13.71 11.21
C ARG A 14 39.03 13.83 12.54
N ALA A 15 38.03 14.70 12.58
CA ALA A 15 37.04 14.75 13.64
C ALA A 15 36.21 13.45 13.61
N ALA A 16 36.26 12.69 14.70
CA ALA A 16 35.46 11.49 14.91
C ALA A 16 33.98 11.88 15.08
N VAL A 17 33.12 11.44 14.15
CA VAL A 17 31.67 11.54 14.28
C VAL A 17 31.21 10.54 15.35
N ARG A 18 30.75 11.04 16.50
CA ARG A 18 30.15 10.24 17.57
C ARG A 18 28.71 9.86 17.17
N CYS A 19 28.39 8.57 17.17
CA CYS A 19 27.01 8.07 17.10
C CYS A 19 26.23 8.48 18.37
N PRO A 20 25.02 9.06 18.26
CA PRO A 20 24.15 9.22 19.41
C PRO A 20 23.39 7.93 19.72
N ALA A 21 23.16 7.74 21.02
CA ALA A 21 22.63 6.55 21.68
C ALA A 21 21.23 6.12 21.22
N GLN A 22 20.97 4.81 21.41
CA GLN A 22 19.70 4.10 21.25
C GLN A 22 18.51 4.86 21.86
N ARG A 23 17.51 5.21 21.03
CA ARG A 23 16.25 5.84 21.48
C ARG A 23 15.15 4.79 21.60
N ARG A 24 14.47 4.82 22.76
CA ARG A 24 13.41 3.92 23.21
C ARG A 24 12.11 4.10 22.41
N LEU A 25 11.34 3.02 22.30
CA LEU A 25 9.97 3.00 21.78
C LEU A 25 9.07 3.87 22.67
N HIS A 26 8.41 4.87 22.09
CA HIS A 26 7.34 5.63 22.73
C HIS A 26 6.06 5.42 21.94
N ALA A 27 5.01 4.94 22.61
CA ALA A 27 3.65 4.98 22.07
C ALA A 27 3.14 6.43 22.11
N LEU A 28 2.90 7.04 20.95
CA LEU A 28 2.25 8.34 20.87
C LEU A 28 0.76 8.15 21.17
N SER A 29 0.34 8.64 22.33
CA SER A 29 -1.04 8.65 22.80
C SER A 29 -1.65 10.00 22.46
N ASP A 30 -1.97 10.22 21.18
CA ASP A 30 -2.80 11.37 20.81
C ASP A 30 -3.86 10.93 19.80
N THR A 31 -5.06 10.67 20.31
CA THR A 31 -6.23 10.14 19.58
C THR A 31 -7.21 11.25 19.18
N SER A 32 -6.80 12.51 19.26
CA SER A 32 -7.64 13.70 19.10
C SER A 32 -8.04 14.04 17.66
N LEU A 33 -7.62 13.27 16.65
CA LEU A 33 -7.83 13.57 15.22
C LEU A 33 -8.70 12.56 14.45
N LEU A 34 -9.35 11.60 15.11
CA LEU A 34 -10.24 10.63 14.46
C LEU A 34 -11.71 10.89 14.80
N PRO A 35 -12.60 11.13 13.81
CA PRO A 35 -14.04 11.21 14.05
C PRO A 35 -14.58 9.83 14.48
N GLY A 36 -15.09 9.72 15.71
CA GLY A 36 -15.67 8.49 16.28
C GLY A 36 -15.15 8.07 17.65
N ALA A 37 -14.28 8.85 18.29
CA ALA A 37 -13.75 8.60 19.64
C ALA A 37 -14.81 8.81 20.75
N GLY A 38 -15.81 7.93 20.82
CA GLY A 38 -16.96 8.10 21.71
C GLY A 38 -17.64 6.83 22.21
N ARG A 39 -17.00 5.66 22.12
CA ARG A 39 -17.51 4.46 22.79
C ARG A 39 -16.45 3.91 23.73
N ARG A 40 -16.68 4.07 25.04
CA ARG A 40 -16.02 3.26 26.07
C ARG A 40 -16.38 1.80 25.77
N VAL A 41 -15.38 1.03 25.38
CA VAL A 41 -15.49 -0.42 25.25
C VAL A 41 -15.29 -0.97 26.65
N ASP A 42 -16.33 -1.60 27.19
CA ASP A 42 -16.26 -2.29 28.48
C ASP A 42 -15.12 -3.33 28.44
N ALA A 43 -14.28 -3.30 29.47
CA ALA A 43 -13.13 -4.18 29.59
C ALA A 43 -13.62 -5.63 29.78
N VAL A 44 -13.75 -6.36 28.67
CA VAL A 44 -13.81 -7.82 28.71
C VAL A 44 -12.47 -8.29 29.29
N ASN A 45 -12.50 -8.88 30.49
CA ASN A 45 -11.34 -9.45 31.15
C ASN A 45 -10.65 -10.43 30.20
N ALA A 46 -9.47 -10.05 29.68
CA ALA A 46 -8.67 -10.94 28.84
C ALA A 46 -8.36 -12.21 29.63
N ARG A 47 -8.76 -13.37 29.08
CA ARG A 47 -8.64 -14.67 29.77
C ARG A 47 -7.19 -15.08 30.02
N TYR A 48 -6.25 -14.55 29.26
CA TYR A 48 -4.82 -14.90 29.33
C TYR A 48 -3.94 -13.66 29.16
N THR A 49 -2.83 -13.60 29.88
CA THR A 49 -1.76 -12.63 29.61
C THR A 49 -0.88 -13.11 28.43
N PRO A 50 -0.17 -12.19 27.74
CA PRO A 50 0.78 -12.58 26.69
C PRO A 50 1.87 -13.55 27.16
N GLY A 51 2.34 -13.40 28.41
CA GLY A 51 3.37 -14.26 28.99
C GLY A 51 2.89 -15.69 29.26
N GLU A 52 1.69 -15.84 29.82
CA GLU A 52 1.06 -17.16 30.04
C GLU A 52 0.84 -17.89 28.73
N LEU A 53 0.33 -17.19 27.71
CA LEU A 53 0.10 -17.77 26.39
C LEU A 53 1.40 -18.18 25.71
N ALA A 54 2.45 -17.36 25.83
CA ALA A 54 3.77 -17.71 25.31
C ALA A 54 4.34 -18.95 26.01
N SER A 55 4.24 -19.03 27.34
CA SER A 55 4.69 -20.18 28.13
C SER A 55 3.94 -21.46 27.75
N ALA A 56 2.60 -21.40 27.65
CA ALA A 56 1.78 -22.54 27.22
C ALA A 56 2.19 -23.05 25.83
N LEU A 57 2.53 -22.14 24.91
CA LEU A 57 2.97 -22.49 23.55
C LEU A 57 4.44 -22.92 23.45
N GLY A 58 5.19 -22.93 24.57
CA GLY A 58 6.62 -23.22 24.61
C GLY A 58 7.46 -22.18 23.87
N LEU A 59 7.03 -20.91 23.88
CA LEU A 59 7.71 -19.78 23.26
C LEU A 59 8.47 -18.96 24.32
N PHE A 60 9.44 -18.18 23.86
CA PHE A 60 10.11 -17.21 24.73
C PHE A 60 9.12 -16.16 25.24
N PRO A 61 9.26 -15.70 26.50
CA PRO A 61 8.40 -14.65 27.04
C PRO A 61 8.58 -13.35 26.23
N PRO A 62 7.48 -12.68 25.84
CA PRO A 62 7.55 -11.40 25.14
C PRO A 62 8.16 -10.30 26.03
N THR A 63 8.80 -9.30 25.42
CA THR A 63 9.24 -8.11 26.17
C THR A 63 8.05 -7.32 26.73
N ALA A 64 8.30 -6.37 27.61
CA ALA A 64 7.26 -5.47 28.12
C ALA A 64 6.58 -4.69 26.97
N GLU A 65 7.35 -4.18 25.99
CA GLU A 65 6.78 -3.48 24.84
C GLU A 65 5.96 -4.41 23.94
N GLN A 66 6.45 -5.63 23.69
CA GLN A 66 5.72 -6.63 22.91
C GLN A 66 4.42 -7.04 23.62
N SER A 67 4.46 -7.22 24.94
CA SER A 67 3.29 -7.56 25.75
C SER A 67 2.22 -6.48 25.68
N ALA A 68 2.62 -5.20 25.74
CA ALA A 68 1.70 -4.08 25.58
C ALA A 68 1.02 -4.07 24.21
N VAL A 69 1.75 -4.38 23.13
CA VAL A 69 1.18 -4.51 21.78
C VAL A 69 0.27 -5.74 21.66
N ILE A 70 0.67 -6.88 22.22
CA ILE A 70 -0.11 -8.13 22.14
C ILE A 70 -1.43 -7.97 22.89
N ALA A 71 -1.41 -7.44 24.11
CA ALA A 71 -2.59 -7.30 24.98
C ALA A 71 -3.38 -6.00 24.78
N ALA A 72 -2.99 -5.15 23.82
CA ALA A 72 -3.73 -3.91 23.55
C ALA A 72 -5.19 -4.23 23.19
N PRO A 73 -6.17 -3.47 23.73
CA PRO A 73 -7.60 -3.73 23.53
C PRO A 73 -7.98 -3.65 22.05
N PRO A 74 -9.12 -4.27 21.65
CA PRO A 74 -9.62 -4.16 20.29
C PRO A 74 -9.85 -2.70 19.88
N GLY A 75 -9.37 -2.35 18.69
CA GLY A 75 -9.45 -1.00 18.15
C GLY A 75 -8.30 -0.74 17.17
N PRO A 76 -8.32 0.40 16.47
CA PRO A 76 -7.21 0.82 15.62
C PRO A 76 -5.94 0.97 16.45
N LEU A 77 -4.86 0.32 16.03
CA LEU A 77 -3.57 0.34 16.72
C LEU A 77 -2.45 0.47 15.70
N VAL A 78 -1.57 1.45 15.90
CA VAL A 78 -0.35 1.64 15.11
C VAL A 78 0.86 1.18 15.92
N VAL A 79 1.69 0.35 15.31
CA VAL A 79 2.93 -0.15 15.92
C VAL A 79 4.11 0.29 15.07
N ILE A 80 4.95 1.17 15.63
CA ILE A 80 6.19 1.58 14.98
C ILE A 80 7.29 0.60 15.39
N ALA A 81 7.73 -0.23 14.43
CA ALA A 81 8.74 -1.26 14.66
C ALA A 81 9.97 -1.01 13.78
N GLY A 82 11.15 -0.96 14.40
CA GLY A 82 12.42 -0.92 13.68
C GLY A 82 12.77 -2.28 13.04
N ALA A 83 13.76 -2.27 12.15
CA ALA A 83 14.29 -3.50 11.57
C ALA A 83 14.78 -4.45 12.68
N GLY A 84 14.40 -5.72 12.59
CA GLY A 84 14.78 -6.74 13.58
C GLY A 84 14.04 -6.69 14.92
N ALA A 85 13.08 -5.78 15.13
CA ALA A 85 12.32 -5.65 16.39
C ALA A 85 11.31 -6.78 16.66
N GLY A 86 11.30 -7.83 15.84
CA GLY A 86 10.35 -8.94 15.99
C GLY A 86 8.93 -8.62 15.53
N LYS A 87 8.71 -7.67 14.62
CA LYS A 87 7.38 -7.26 14.10
C LYS A 87 6.46 -8.45 13.77
N THR A 88 6.92 -9.35 12.92
CA THR A 88 6.13 -10.53 12.49
C THR A 88 5.92 -11.54 13.62
N GLU A 89 6.78 -11.55 14.63
CA GLU A 89 6.65 -12.42 15.81
C GLU A 89 5.56 -11.88 16.74
N THR A 90 5.64 -10.59 17.07
CA THR A 90 4.64 -9.86 17.85
C THR A 90 3.27 -9.88 17.17
N MET A 91 3.22 -9.70 15.84
CA MET A 91 1.97 -9.74 15.07
C MET A 91 1.30 -11.11 15.14
N ALA A 92 2.05 -12.20 15.00
CA ALA A 92 1.50 -13.54 15.16
C ALA A 92 1.05 -13.83 16.59
N ALA A 93 1.80 -13.37 17.60
CA ALA A 93 1.40 -13.49 19.00
C ALA A 93 0.10 -12.72 19.29
N ARG A 94 -0.08 -11.51 18.72
CA ARG A 94 -1.31 -10.73 18.85
C ARG A 94 -2.54 -11.46 18.29
N VAL A 95 -2.43 -12.07 17.12
CA VAL A 95 -3.55 -12.87 16.54
C VAL A 95 -3.96 -14.00 17.47
N VAL A 96 -2.97 -14.76 17.96
CA VAL A 96 -3.24 -15.90 18.83
C VAL A 96 -3.84 -15.45 20.15
N TRP A 97 -3.39 -14.32 20.70
CA TRP A 97 -3.94 -13.73 21.91
C TRP A 97 -5.38 -13.24 21.73
N LEU A 98 -5.70 -12.60 20.61
CA LEU A 98 -7.06 -12.15 20.30
C LEU A 98 -8.03 -13.33 20.18
N ILE A 99 -7.60 -14.43 19.56
CA ILE A 99 -8.40 -15.65 19.45
C ILE A 99 -8.54 -16.33 20.83
N ALA A 100 -7.43 -16.54 21.55
CA ALA A 100 -7.44 -17.18 22.87
C ALA A 100 -8.26 -16.42 23.91
N SER A 101 -8.32 -15.10 23.79
CA SER A 101 -9.11 -14.23 24.67
C SER A 101 -10.58 -14.12 24.25
N GLY A 102 -10.99 -14.75 23.14
CA GLY A 102 -12.37 -14.78 22.67
C GLY A 102 -12.83 -13.55 21.88
N TYR A 103 -11.90 -12.71 21.38
CA TYR A 103 -12.24 -11.53 20.59
C TYR A 103 -12.56 -11.85 19.12
N ALA A 104 -12.07 -12.99 18.60
CA ALA A 104 -12.30 -13.41 17.23
C ALA A 104 -12.10 -14.91 17.05
N GLU A 105 -12.77 -15.48 16.06
CA GLU A 105 -12.54 -16.85 15.59
C GLU A 105 -11.42 -16.89 14.53
N PRO A 106 -10.75 -18.04 14.31
CA PRO A 106 -9.66 -18.13 13.34
C PRO A 106 -10.02 -17.68 11.93
N GLY A 107 -11.23 -17.99 11.42
CA GLY A 107 -11.70 -17.54 10.11
C GLY A 107 -12.02 -16.04 10.01
N GLN A 108 -12.10 -15.34 11.14
CA GLN A 108 -12.37 -13.89 11.21
C GLN A 108 -11.08 -13.06 11.17
N VAL A 109 -9.93 -13.67 10.90
CA VAL A 109 -8.62 -13.01 10.81
C VAL A 109 -8.21 -12.81 9.36
N LEU A 110 -7.90 -11.56 9.01
CA LEU A 110 -7.28 -11.16 7.75
C LEU A 110 -5.90 -10.55 7.99
N GLY A 111 -4.89 -11.06 7.29
CA GLY A 111 -3.55 -10.46 7.25
C GLY A 111 -3.17 -10.04 5.83
N LEU A 112 -2.69 -8.81 5.67
CA LEU A 112 -2.20 -8.26 4.41
C LEU A 112 -0.71 -7.95 4.50
N THR A 113 0.04 -8.34 3.48
CA THR A 113 1.49 -8.10 3.37
C THR A 113 1.88 -7.69 1.95
N PHE A 114 3.09 -7.18 1.74
CA PHE A 114 3.56 -6.82 0.39
C PHE A 114 4.03 -8.03 -0.43
N THR A 115 4.65 -9.02 0.20
CA THR A 115 5.27 -10.15 -0.52
C THR A 115 4.58 -11.47 -0.24
N ARG A 116 4.52 -12.35 -1.24
CA ARG A 116 3.99 -13.72 -1.08
C ARG A 116 4.77 -14.50 -0.01
N LYS A 117 6.07 -14.26 0.11
CA LYS A 117 6.94 -14.88 1.12
C LYS A 117 6.53 -14.43 2.53
N ALA A 118 6.31 -13.14 2.76
CA ALA A 118 5.87 -12.62 4.06
C ALA A 118 4.48 -13.17 4.42
N ALA A 119 3.52 -13.14 3.48
CA ALA A 119 2.20 -13.74 3.66
C ALA A 119 2.28 -15.21 4.10
N GLY A 120 3.05 -16.03 3.37
CA GLY A 120 3.22 -17.44 3.68
C GLY A 120 3.90 -17.70 5.03
N GLN A 121 4.91 -16.89 5.39
CA GLN A 121 5.59 -16.98 6.68
C GLN A 121 4.66 -16.63 7.85
N LEU A 122 3.89 -15.55 7.73
CA LEU A 122 2.91 -15.14 8.73
C LEU A 122 1.82 -16.20 8.92
N LEU A 123 1.24 -16.68 7.82
CA LEU A 123 0.19 -17.71 7.84
C LEU A 123 0.67 -18.99 8.54
N ARG A 124 1.85 -19.49 8.15
CA ARG A 124 2.44 -20.70 8.75
C ARG A 124 2.67 -20.51 10.25
N ARG A 125 3.14 -19.34 10.67
CA ARG A 125 3.40 -19.05 12.09
C ARG A 125 2.10 -19.01 12.89
N VAL A 126 1.06 -18.33 12.39
CA VAL A 126 -0.26 -18.27 13.05
C VAL A 126 -0.86 -19.68 13.15
N ARG A 127 -0.92 -20.44 12.04
CA ARG A 127 -1.46 -21.80 12.03
C ARG A 127 -0.73 -22.74 13.00
N ALA A 128 0.60 -22.69 13.03
CA ALA A 128 1.40 -23.52 13.93
C ALA A 128 1.16 -23.18 15.42
N ARG A 129 0.82 -21.94 15.75
CA ARG A 129 0.47 -21.54 17.12
C ARG A 129 -0.93 -21.94 17.49
N LEU A 130 -1.90 -21.71 16.60
CA LEU A 130 -3.29 -22.12 16.82
C LEU A 130 -3.42 -23.65 16.95
N GLY A 131 -2.69 -24.42 16.14
CA GLY A 131 -2.65 -25.89 16.26
C GLY A 131 -2.08 -26.36 17.60
N ARG A 132 -1.00 -25.72 18.09
CA ARG A 132 -0.47 -26.01 19.43
C ARG A 132 -1.46 -25.62 20.52
N LEU A 133 -2.11 -24.47 20.39
CA LEU A 133 -3.09 -23.98 21.36
C LEU A 133 -4.28 -24.95 21.49
N ALA A 134 -4.79 -25.44 20.36
CA ALA A 134 -5.83 -26.47 20.32
C ALA A 134 -5.38 -27.78 20.98
N GLY A 135 -4.14 -28.22 20.73
CA GLY A 135 -3.57 -29.43 21.33
C GLY A 135 -3.38 -29.38 22.85
N ILE A 136 -3.32 -28.19 23.44
CA ILE A 136 -3.22 -27.99 24.90
C ILE A 136 -4.60 -28.02 25.57
N GLY A 137 -5.70 -28.11 24.81
CA GLY A 137 -7.06 -28.10 25.35
C GLY A 137 -7.49 -26.72 25.87
N LEU A 138 -6.78 -25.65 25.49
CA LEU A 138 -7.21 -24.29 25.74
C LEU A 138 -8.41 -24.00 24.83
N ASP A 139 -9.57 -23.85 25.44
CA ASP A 139 -10.85 -23.70 24.75
C ASP A 139 -10.88 -22.43 23.89
N LEU A 140 -10.53 -22.60 22.61
CA LEU A 140 -10.54 -21.55 21.59
C LEU A 140 -11.96 -21.05 21.26
N THR A 141 -12.98 -21.81 21.66
CA THR A 141 -14.39 -21.54 21.33
C THR A 141 -15.11 -20.77 22.43
N GLY A 142 -14.40 -20.46 23.53
CA GLY A 142 -14.95 -19.64 24.60
C GLY A 142 -16.04 -20.29 25.45
N GLY A 143 -16.19 -21.62 25.41
CA GLY A 143 -17.23 -22.40 26.11
C GLY A 143 -18.21 -23.10 25.17
N ARG A 144 -17.96 -23.12 23.85
CA ARG A 144 -18.80 -23.77 22.82
C ARG A 144 -18.13 -25.06 22.36
N ALA A 145 -18.09 -26.06 23.25
CA ALA A 145 -17.41 -27.34 23.06
C ALA A 145 -17.86 -28.15 21.81
N ASP A 146 -18.98 -27.80 21.16
CA ASP A 146 -19.54 -28.51 20.02
C ASP A 146 -19.38 -27.78 18.66
N SER A 147 -18.73 -26.62 18.63
CA SER A 147 -18.54 -25.87 17.38
C SER A 147 -17.15 -26.14 16.79
N GLU A 148 -17.08 -26.79 15.62
CA GLU A 148 -15.84 -26.81 14.82
C GLU A 148 -15.32 -25.36 14.65
N PRO A 149 -14.00 -25.12 14.78
CA PRO A 149 -13.45 -23.78 14.59
C PRO A 149 -13.87 -23.26 13.21
N ALA A 150 -14.61 -22.15 13.19
CA ALA A 150 -15.15 -21.56 11.97
C ALA A 150 -14.00 -21.02 11.09
N GLY A 151 -13.47 -21.89 10.25
CA GLY A 151 -12.48 -21.57 9.23
C GLY A 151 -11.05 -21.39 9.72
N ALA A 152 -10.18 -20.98 8.81
CA ALA A 152 -8.76 -20.74 9.05
C ALA A 152 -8.40 -19.27 8.76
N PRO A 153 -7.35 -18.73 9.41
CA PRO A 153 -6.88 -17.37 9.15
C PRO A 153 -6.53 -17.19 7.66
N VAL A 154 -6.94 -16.05 7.12
CA VAL A 154 -6.63 -15.66 5.74
C VAL A 154 -5.45 -14.69 5.77
N VAL A 155 -4.38 -15.02 5.06
CA VAL A 155 -3.25 -14.10 4.86
C VAL A 155 -2.92 -14.03 3.39
N SER A 156 -2.85 -12.83 2.84
CA SER A 156 -2.62 -12.61 1.41
C SER A 156 -1.75 -11.38 1.17
N THR A 157 -1.40 -11.12 -0.09
CA THR A 157 -0.81 -9.85 -0.47
C THR A 157 -1.90 -8.81 -0.77
N TYR A 158 -1.59 -7.52 -0.70
CA TYR A 158 -2.54 -6.46 -1.06
C TYR A 158 -3.17 -6.66 -2.44
N HIS A 159 -2.37 -7.01 -3.46
CA HIS A 159 -2.90 -7.31 -4.80
C HIS A 159 -3.76 -8.57 -4.84
N ALA A 160 -3.40 -9.65 -4.13
CA ALA A 160 -4.23 -10.85 -4.10
C ALA A 160 -5.58 -10.59 -3.42
N PHE A 161 -5.58 -9.76 -2.37
CA PHE A 161 -6.80 -9.32 -1.69
C PHE A 161 -7.69 -8.47 -2.62
N ALA A 162 -7.13 -7.46 -3.30
CA ALA A 162 -7.86 -6.65 -4.27
C ALA A 162 -8.48 -7.51 -5.39
N GLY A 163 -7.74 -8.49 -5.91
CA GLY A 163 -8.27 -9.43 -6.90
C GLY A 163 -9.43 -10.29 -6.35
N SER A 164 -9.36 -10.71 -5.08
CA SER A 164 -10.48 -11.41 -4.45
C SER A 164 -11.70 -10.50 -4.27
N LEU A 165 -11.49 -9.25 -3.90
CA LEU A 165 -12.55 -8.27 -3.74
C LEU A 165 -13.30 -8.03 -5.05
N LEU A 166 -12.56 -7.91 -6.16
CA LEU A 166 -13.15 -7.76 -7.50
C LEU A 166 -13.85 -9.03 -7.99
N ARG A 167 -13.38 -10.22 -7.62
CA ARG A 167 -14.14 -11.45 -7.95
C ARG A 167 -15.47 -11.52 -7.23
N ASP A 168 -15.48 -11.17 -5.93
CA ASP A 168 -16.68 -11.26 -5.09
C ASP A 168 -17.70 -10.16 -5.43
N HIS A 169 -17.24 -8.93 -5.69
CA HIS A 169 -18.09 -7.74 -5.79
C HIS A 169 -17.96 -6.98 -7.11
N GLY A 170 -17.13 -7.45 -8.04
CA GLY A 170 -16.74 -6.72 -9.25
C GLY A 170 -17.89 -6.33 -10.16
N LEU A 171 -18.98 -7.09 -10.16
CA LEU A 171 -20.20 -6.81 -10.93
C LEU A 171 -20.92 -5.50 -10.51
N LEU A 172 -20.60 -4.95 -9.34
CA LEU A 172 -21.07 -3.61 -8.94
C LEU A 172 -20.37 -2.50 -9.75
N LEU A 173 -19.18 -2.79 -10.28
CA LEU A 173 -18.48 -1.97 -11.25
C LEU A 173 -18.64 -2.57 -12.66
N PRO A 174 -18.40 -1.78 -13.72
CA PRO A 174 -18.31 -2.31 -15.08
C PRO A 174 -16.97 -3.04 -15.30
N VAL A 175 -16.62 -3.98 -14.41
CA VAL A 175 -15.40 -4.80 -14.46
C VAL A 175 -15.81 -6.27 -14.48
N GLU A 176 -15.34 -7.01 -15.47
CA GLU A 176 -15.62 -8.44 -15.61
C GLU A 176 -14.86 -9.24 -14.53
N PRO A 177 -15.51 -10.15 -13.79
CA PRO A 177 -14.86 -10.92 -12.70
C PRO A 177 -13.67 -11.77 -13.15
N ASP A 178 -13.71 -12.28 -14.38
CA ASP A 178 -12.69 -13.17 -14.98
C ASP A 178 -11.66 -12.40 -15.83
N THR A 179 -11.46 -11.10 -15.55
CA THR A 179 -10.47 -10.28 -16.25
C THR A 179 -9.06 -10.84 -16.04
N ARG A 180 -8.34 -11.09 -17.13
CA ARG A 180 -6.97 -11.62 -17.08
C ARG A 180 -5.98 -10.52 -16.69
N LEU A 181 -5.08 -10.82 -15.76
CA LEU A 181 -4.00 -9.90 -15.38
C LEU A 181 -2.84 -9.95 -16.38
N LEU A 182 -2.42 -8.79 -16.87
CA LEU A 182 -1.23 -8.62 -17.72
C LEU A 182 0.03 -8.45 -16.88
N GLY A 183 1.10 -9.12 -17.29
CA GLY A 183 2.45 -8.79 -16.85
C GLY A 183 2.98 -7.52 -17.51
N GLU A 184 4.11 -6.99 -17.01
CA GLU A 184 4.74 -5.77 -17.56
C GLU A 184 5.06 -5.89 -19.05
N THR A 185 5.54 -7.06 -19.49
CA THR A 185 5.89 -7.30 -20.90
C THR A 185 4.67 -7.33 -21.80
N GLU A 186 3.58 -7.99 -21.39
CA GLU A 186 2.35 -8.07 -22.17
C GLU A 186 1.67 -6.70 -22.26
N LEU A 187 1.64 -5.96 -21.14
CA LEU A 187 1.12 -4.59 -21.11
C LEU A 187 1.94 -3.68 -22.04
N TRP A 188 3.27 -3.85 -22.07
CA TRP A 188 4.11 -3.10 -22.99
C TRP A 188 3.81 -3.43 -24.45
N GLN A 189 3.65 -4.70 -24.80
CA GLN A 189 3.31 -5.12 -26.16
C GLN A 189 1.98 -4.51 -26.61
N LEU A 190 0.94 -4.62 -25.76
CA LEU A 190 -0.38 -4.08 -26.06
C LEU A 190 -0.34 -2.55 -26.21
N ALA A 191 0.39 -1.84 -25.34
CA ALA A 191 0.57 -0.40 -25.46
C ALA A 191 1.38 0.01 -26.69
N PHE A 192 2.42 -0.75 -27.04
CA PHE A 192 3.23 -0.50 -28.24
C PHE A 192 2.40 -0.66 -29.52
N ASP A 193 1.52 -1.65 -29.57
CA ASP A 193 0.59 -1.86 -30.69
C ASP A 193 -0.42 -0.71 -30.80
N VAL A 194 -0.96 -0.22 -29.67
CA VAL A 194 -1.84 0.96 -29.63
C VAL A 194 -1.12 2.19 -30.17
N VAL A 195 0.11 2.45 -29.73
CA VAL A 195 0.91 3.61 -30.18
C VAL A 195 1.27 3.49 -31.66
N SER A 196 1.67 2.30 -32.12
CA SER A 196 2.07 2.08 -33.52
C SER A 196 0.87 2.08 -34.48
N GLY A 197 -0.32 1.72 -33.99
CA GLY A 197 -1.57 1.75 -34.74
C GLY A 197 -2.34 3.08 -34.65
N TYR A 198 -1.83 4.07 -33.91
CA TYR A 198 -2.50 5.36 -33.74
C TYR A 198 -2.54 6.13 -35.06
N ARG A 199 -3.73 6.61 -35.44
CA ARG A 199 -3.97 7.32 -36.71
C ARG A 199 -4.07 8.84 -36.57
N GLY A 200 -4.02 9.36 -35.35
CA GLY A 200 -4.01 10.81 -35.11
C GLY A 200 -2.61 11.40 -35.29
N GLU A 201 -2.54 12.73 -35.24
CA GLU A 201 -1.27 13.44 -35.24
C GLU A 201 -0.71 13.51 -33.81
N LEU A 202 0.59 13.32 -33.69
CA LEU A 202 1.36 13.51 -32.45
C LEU A 202 2.50 14.47 -32.77
N HIS A 203 2.60 15.59 -32.07
CA HIS A 203 3.66 16.58 -32.31
C HIS A 203 4.88 16.21 -31.48
N THR A 204 5.58 15.15 -31.88
CA THR A 204 6.73 14.66 -31.12
C THR A 204 7.86 14.16 -32.01
N ASP A 205 9.09 14.51 -31.64
CA ASP A 205 10.31 14.00 -32.27
C ASP A 205 10.73 12.61 -31.71
N LYS A 206 9.92 12.04 -30.83
CA LYS A 206 10.21 10.79 -30.10
C LYS A 206 9.82 9.56 -30.91
N THR A 207 10.56 8.48 -30.75
CA THR A 207 10.23 7.20 -31.40
C THR A 207 8.99 6.55 -30.77
N PRO A 208 8.28 5.66 -31.48
CA PRO A 208 7.11 4.95 -30.94
C PRO A 208 7.39 4.21 -29.62
N ALA A 209 8.58 3.61 -29.47
CA ALA A 209 8.99 2.93 -28.24
C ALA A 209 9.17 3.90 -27.06
N ALA A 210 9.69 5.10 -27.33
CA ALA A 210 9.82 6.16 -26.33
C ALA A 210 8.45 6.70 -25.90
N VAL A 211 7.55 6.94 -26.85
CA VAL A 211 6.16 7.35 -26.59
C VAL A 211 5.42 6.28 -25.77
N THR A 212 5.56 5.00 -26.13
CA THR A 212 4.98 3.87 -25.38
C THR A 212 5.43 3.88 -23.92
N SER A 213 6.71 4.14 -23.68
CA SER A 213 7.26 4.24 -22.32
C SER A 213 6.67 5.42 -21.54
N MET A 214 6.38 6.54 -22.21
CA MET A 214 5.69 7.69 -21.60
C MET A 214 4.23 7.36 -21.28
N VAL A 215 3.51 6.72 -22.20
CA VAL A 215 2.11 6.28 -22.02
C VAL A 215 2.01 5.36 -20.81
N LEU A 216 2.82 4.31 -20.72
CA LEU A 216 2.79 3.35 -19.61
C LEU A 216 3.16 4.00 -18.26
N ARG A 217 4.15 4.90 -18.27
CA ARG A 217 4.53 5.64 -17.06
C ARG A 217 3.37 6.49 -16.56
N LEU A 218 2.73 7.23 -17.46
CA LEU A 218 1.60 8.10 -17.12
C LEU A 218 0.38 7.29 -16.69
N TRP A 219 0.07 6.20 -17.39
CA TRP A 219 -0.96 5.21 -17.01
C TRP A 219 -0.77 4.70 -15.58
N GLY A 220 0.44 4.28 -15.24
CA GLY A 220 0.76 3.83 -13.87
C GLY A 220 0.53 4.91 -12.82
N GLN A 221 0.87 6.18 -13.12
CA GLN A 221 0.62 7.29 -12.18
C GLN A 221 -0.88 7.62 -12.05
N LEU A 222 -1.63 7.60 -13.16
CA LEU A 222 -3.07 7.87 -13.15
C LEU A 222 -3.82 6.81 -12.33
N THR A 223 -3.51 5.53 -12.55
CA THR A 223 -4.12 4.42 -11.80
C THR A 223 -3.76 4.46 -10.32
N GLU A 224 -2.49 4.69 -9.98
CA GLU A 224 -2.02 4.81 -8.59
C GLU A 224 -2.71 5.96 -7.82
N HIS A 225 -2.94 7.09 -8.49
CA HIS A 225 -3.56 8.28 -7.88
C HIS A 225 -5.07 8.37 -8.08
N LEU A 226 -5.71 7.34 -8.68
CA LEU A 226 -7.14 7.31 -8.98
C LEU A 226 -7.62 8.48 -9.86
N VAL A 227 -6.75 8.99 -10.72
CA VAL A 227 -7.04 10.13 -11.61
C VAL A 227 -7.53 9.61 -12.97
N ASP A 228 -8.60 10.22 -13.47
CA ASP A 228 -9.14 9.94 -14.80
C ASP A 228 -8.48 10.82 -15.89
N THR A 229 -8.42 10.34 -17.13
CA THR A 229 -7.82 11.06 -18.25
C THR A 229 -8.49 12.41 -18.50
N ARG A 230 -9.80 12.55 -18.25
CA ARG A 230 -10.51 13.84 -18.36
C ARG A 230 -9.99 14.90 -17.40
N GLN A 231 -9.55 14.48 -16.21
CA GLN A 231 -8.98 15.41 -15.23
C GLN A 231 -7.57 15.89 -15.64
N LEU A 232 -6.92 15.20 -16.59
CA LEU A 232 -5.58 15.53 -17.05
C LEU A 232 -5.60 16.55 -18.21
N CYS A 233 -6.61 16.47 -19.10
CA CYS A 233 -6.71 17.27 -20.32
C CYS A 233 -6.46 18.76 -20.08
N ASP A 234 -7.10 19.34 -19.07
CA ASP A 234 -7.14 20.79 -18.89
C ASP A 234 -6.10 21.32 -17.90
N THR A 235 -5.21 20.45 -17.40
CA THR A 235 -4.26 20.81 -16.34
C THR A 235 -3.22 21.86 -16.75
N HIS A 236 -2.96 22.00 -18.04
CA HIS A 236 -1.93 22.89 -18.60
C HIS A 236 -2.44 24.32 -18.86
N VAL A 237 -3.75 24.50 -19.02
CA VAL A 237 -4.37 25.73 -19.57
C VAL A 237 -4.06 26.96 -18.72
N GLU A 238 -4.19 26.85 -17.39
CA GLU A 238 -4.00 28.00 -16.51
C GLU A 238 -2.55 28.47 -16.47
N LEU A 239 -1.59 27.54 -16.44
CA LEU A 239 -0.18 27.91 -16.41
C LEU A 239 0.26 28.51 -17.74
N GLU A 240 -0.21 27.99 -18.86
CA GLU A 240 0.02 28.56 -20.18
C GLU A 240 -0.50 30.01 -20.24
N ARG A 241 -1.74 30.24 -19.78
CA ARG A 241 -2.33 31.58 -19.69
C ARG A 241 -1.48 32.51 -18.84
N LEU A 242 -1.04 32.08 -17.66
CA LEU A 242 -0.23 32.91 -16.76
C LEU A 242 1.13 33.26 -17.38
N VAL A 243 1.79 32.30 -18.02
CA VAL A 243 3.10 32.51 -18.65
C VAL A 243 3.00 33.50 -19.80
N HIS A 244 1.92 33.47 -20.60
CA HIS A 244 1.75 34.36 -21.74
C HIS A 244 1.14 35.73 -21.38
N ALA A 245 0.31 35.81 -20.34
CA ALA A 245 -0.44 37.02 -20.01
C ALA A 245 0.18 37.88 -18.90
N LEU A 246 1.02 37.33 -18.03
CA LEU A 246 1.62 38.12 -16.95
C LEU A 246 2.76 39.01 -17.48
N PRO A 247 2.80 40.30 -17.11
CA PRO A 247 3.88 41.19 -17.51
C PRO A 247 5.18 40.85 -16.79
N ALA A 248 6.29 41.33 -17.35
CA ALA A 248 7.60 41.25 -16.70
C ALA A 248 7.60 41.96 -15.34
N GLY A 249 8.33 41.41 -14.37
CA GLY A 249 8.45 42.00 -13.02
C GLY A 249 9.21 43.35 -13.00
N PRO A 250 9.21 44.08 -11.87
CA PRO A 250 9.70 45.47 -11.76
C PRO A 250 11.17 45.74 -12.16
N TYR A 251 11.97 44.69 -12.36
CA TYR A 251 13.36 44.76 -12.78
C TYR A 251 13.70 43.84 -13.97
N GLN A 252 12.69 43.25 -14.60
CA GLN A 252 12.85 42.39 -15.77
C GLN A 252 12.57 43.17 -17.05
N ARG A 253 13.40 42.94 -18.07
CA ARG A 253 13.12 43.46 -19.41
C ARG A 253 11.99 42.65 -20.03
N ASP A 254 10.97 43.34 -20.53
CA ASP A 254 9.85 42.70 -21.21
C ASP A 254 10.29 42.20 -22.60
N ARG A 255 10.65 40.92 -22.66
CA ARG A 255 11.04 40.20 -23.89
C ARG A 255 10.13 38.99 -24.11
N GLY A 256 8.97 38.97 -23.47
CA GLY A 256 8.11 37.79 -23.39
C GLY A 256 8.67 36.66 -22.52
N PRO A 257 8.04 35.47 -22.56
CA PRO A 257 8.40 34.34 -21.71
C PRO A 257 9.82 33.84 -21.94
N SER A 258 10.51 33.45 -20.87
CA SER A 258 11.83 32.83 -20.98
C SER A 258 11.74 31.48 -21.71
N GLN A 259 12.80 31.12 -22.43
CA GLN A 259 12.92 29.80 -23.09
C GLN A 259 12.76 28.62 -22.11
N TRP A 260 13.13 28.79 -20.84
CA TRP A 260 12.91 27.77 -19.82
C TRP A 260 11.42 27.58 -19.50
N LEU A 261 10.65 28.68 -19.38
CA LEU A 261 9.20 28.62 -19.19
C LEU A 261 8.50 27.97 -20.38
N LEU A 262 8.90 28.34 -21.61
CA LEU A 262 8.33 27.77 -22.83
C LEU A 262 8.57 26.26 -22.91
N ARG A 263 9.78 25.76 -22.62
CA ARG A 263 10.06 24.31 -22.57
C ARG A 263 9.23 23.59 -21.50
N MET A 264 9.00 24.24 -20.36
CA MET A 264 8.17 23.68 -19.30
C MET A 264 6.70 23.59 -19.75
N LEU A 265 6.16 24.59 -20.45
CA LEU A 265 4.84 24.53 -21.08
C LEU A 265 4.76 23.41 -22.12
N THR A 266 5.74 23.31 -23.02
CA THR A 266 5.79 22.23 -24.02
C THR A 266 5.71 20.85 -23.38
N THR A 267 6.36 20.65 -22.23
CA THR A 267 6.29 19.36 -21.51
C THR A 267 4.87 19.06 -20.99
N GLN A 268 4.09 20.08 -20.66
CA GLN A 268 2.70 19.91 -20.20
C GLN A 268 1.75 19.65 -21.37
N THR A 269 1.90 20.38 -22.48
CA THR A 269 1.10 20.16 -23.68
C THR A 269 1.38 18.79 -24.29
N GLU A 270 2.65 18.35 -24.34
CA GLU A 270 3.02 16.99 -24.74
C GLU A 270 2.30 15.93 -23.91
N ARG A 271 2.05 16.17 -22.62
CA ARG A 271 1.31 15.22 -21.77
C ARG A 271 -0.16 15.13 -22.16
N ALA A 272 -0.79 16.26 -22.50
CA ALA A 272 -2.17 16.29 -22.97
C ALA A 272 -2.32 15.57 -24.32
N GLU A 273 -1.32 15.65 -25.20
CA GLU A 273 -1.31 14.90 -26.47
C GLU A 273 -1.28 13.38 -26.30
N LEU A 274 -0.83 12.87 -25.14
CA LEU A 274 -0.85 11.43 -24.84
C LEU A 274 -2.22 10.92 -24.36
N VAL A 275 -3.16 11.81 -24.03
CA VAL A 275 -4.48 11.40 -23.50
C VAL A 275 -5.24 10.47 -24.45
N PRO A 276 -5.36 10.75 -25.75
CA PRO A 276 -6.02 9.84 -26.68
C PRO A 276 -5.39 8.44 -26.73
N LEU A 277 -4.06 8.34 -26.54
CA LEU A 277 -3.35 7.05 -26.48
C LEU A 277 -3.67 6.28 -25.20
N LEU A 278 -3.78 6.97 -24.06
CA LEU A 278 -4.20 6.38 -22.79
C LEU A 278 -5.64 5.86 -22.86
N ASP A 279 -6.53 6.64 -23.47
CA ASP A 279 -7.93 6.24 -23.66
C ASP A 279 -8.03 5.03 -24.61
N ALA A 280 -7.30 5.05 -25.73
CA ALA A 280 -7.23 3.92 -26.65
C ALA A 280 -6.66 2.65 -25.99
N LEU A 281 -5.62 2.80 -25.14
CA LEU A 281 -5.07 1.70 -24.35
C LEU A 281 -6.12 1.10 -23.40
N ASN A 282 -6.82 1.95 -22.65
CA ASN A 282 -7.87 1.53 -21.73
C ASN A 282 -9.04 0.84 -22.46
N GLU A 283 -9.47 1.37 -23.60
CA GLU A 283 -10.51 0.77 -24.44
C GLU A 283 -10.06 -0.60 -24.97
N ARG A 284 -8.81 -0.71 -25.42
CA ARG A 284 -8.23 -1.97 -25.89
C ARG A 284 -8.18 -3.01 -24.78
N MET A 285 -7.73 -2.62 -23.59
CA MET A 285 -7.70 -3.51 -22.42
C MET A 285 -9.11 -4.00 -22.03
N ARG A 286 -10.10 -3.10 -22.06
CA ARG A 286 -11.51 -3.46 -21.82
C ARG A 286 -12.06 -4.42 -22.88
N ALA A 287 -11.79 -4.17 -24.16
CA ALA A 287 -12.23 -5.03 -25.26
C ALA A 287 -11.64 -6.44 -25.18
N GLU A 288 -10.38 -6.57 -24.75
CA GLU A 288 -9.70 -7.84 -24.58
C GLU A 288 -9.97 -8.50 -23.21
N LYS A 289 -10.76 -7.87 -22.33
CA LYS A 289 -11.04 -8.34 -20.95
C LYS A 289 -9.75 -8.61 -20.17
N VAL A 290 -8.81 -7.66 -20.27
CA VAL A 290 -7.52 -7.69 -19.58
C VAL A 290 -7.35 -6.46 -18.68
N MET A 291 -6.56 -6.60 -17.62
CA MET A 291 -6.19 -5.49 -16.74
C MET A 291 -4.76 -5.63 -16.22
N ASP A 292 -4.13 -4.53 -15.81
CA ASP A 292 -2.86 -4.56 -15.09
C ASP A 292 -3.06 -4.52 -13.57
N PHE A 293 -1.99 -4.74 -12.82
CA PHE A 293 -2.02 -4.75 -11.35
C PHE A 293 -2.40 -3.40 -10.71
N GLY A 294 -2.02 -2.29 -11.33
CA GLY A 294 -2.39 -0.94 -10.90
C GLY A 294 -3.89 -0.69 -11.10
N MET A 295 -4.42 -1.04 -12.28
CA MET A 295 -5.86 -0.97 -12.53
C MET A 295 -6.67 -1.87 -11.60
N GLN A 296 -6.14 -3.05 -11.23
CA GLN A 296 -6.80 -3.93 -10.25
C GLN A 296 -6.93 -3.26 -8.88
N MET A 297 -5.87 -2.62 -8.39
CA MET A 297 -5.92 -1.90 -7.13
C MET A 297 -6.83 -0.67 -7.21
N ALA A 298 -6.75 0.10 -8.30
CA ALA A 298 -7.59 1.26 -8.52
C ALA A 298 -9.09 0.91 -8.55
N SER A 299 -9.44 -0.20 -9.21
CA SER A 299 -10.81 -0.70 -9.29
C SER A 299 -11.31 -1.15 -7.92
N ALA A 300 -10.48 -1.86 -7.14
CA ALA A 300 -10.82 -2.25 -5.77
C ALA A 300 -11.01 -1.02 -4.86
N ALA A 301 -10.18 0.02 -5.00
CA ALA A 301 -10.32 1.26 -4.26
C ALA A 301 -11.62 2.00 -4.59
N ARG A 302 -11.95 2.13 -5.88
CA ARG A 302 -13.21 2.72 -6.34
C ARG A 302 -14.41 1.93 -5.85
N LEU A 303 -14.34 0.60 -5.88
CA LEU A 303 -15.38 -0.30 -5.40
C LEU A 303 -15.65 -0.09 -3.91
N ALA A 304 -14.60 -0.07 -3.08
CA ALA A 304 -14.73 0.15 -1.65
C ALA A 304 -15.30 1.54 -1.32
N ALA A 305 -14.86 2.58 -2.03
CA ALA A 305 -15.33 3.95 -1.81
C ALA A 305 -16.76 4.21 -2.30
N ALA A 306 -17.17 3.61 -3.42
CA ALA A 306 -18.48 3.84 -4.01
C ALA A 306 -19.60 2.99 -3.39
N PHE A 307 -19.27 1.83 -2.83
CA PHE A 307 -20.25 0.84 -2.37
C PHE A 307 -20.04 0.46 -0.89
N PRO A 308 -20.62 1.23 0.06
CA PRO A 308 -20.45 1.00 1.50
C PRO A 308 -20.85 -0.40 1.98
N GLN A 309 -21.73 -1.09 1.25
CA GLN A 309 -22.13 -2.47 1.54
C GLN A 309 -20.95 -3.45 1.49
N VAL A 310 -19.94 -3.18 0.65
CA VAL A 310 -18.75 -4.02 0.54
C VAL A 310 -17.94 -3.97 1.83
N GLY A 311 -17.70 -2.76 2.35
CA GLY A 311 -17.02 -2.58 3.64
C GLY A 311 -17.84 -3.16 4.81
N ALA A 312 -19.17 -3.05 4.78
CA ALA A 312 -20.04 -3.63 5.80
C ALA A 312 -19.94 -5.16 5.84
N ASP A 313 -19.97 -5.80 4.68
CA ASP A 313 -19.80 -7.24 4.53
C ASP A 313 -18.41 -7.70 4.99
N LEU A 314 -17.33 -7.05 4.56
CA LEU A 314 -15.97 -7.36 5.02
C LEU A 314 -15.81 -7.21 6.55
N ARG A 315 -16.40 -6.19 7.17
CA ARG A 315 -16.39 -6.00 8.63
C ARG A 315 -17.24 -7.04 9.39
N SER A 316 -18.20 -7.67 8.71
CA SER A 316 -18.96 -8.79 9.26
C SER A 316 -18.15 -10.09 9.22
N ARG A 317 -17.38 -10.31 8.14
CA ARG A 317 -16.52 -11.48 7.94
C ARG A 317 -15.26 -11.43 8.79
N TYR A 318 -14.56 -10.28 8.80
CA TYR A 318 -13.27 -10.11 9.46
C TYR A 318 -13.39 -9.18 10.67
N ARG A 319 -13.01 -9.71 11.84
CA ARG A 319 -12.97 -8.99 13.12
C ARG A 319 -11.57 -8.48 13.46
N VAL A 320 -10.55 -9.15 12.93
CA VAL A 320 -9.14 -8.79 13.15
C VAL A 320 -8.46 -8.62 11.80
N VAL A 321 -7.97 -7.41 11.53
CA VAL A 321 -7.23 -7.09 10.30
C VAL A 321 -5.81 -6.67 10.68
N LEU A 322 -4.82 -7.29 10.05
CA LEU A 322 -3.42 -6.97 10.19
C LEU A 322 -2.88 -6.38 8.89
N LEU A 323 -2.25 -5.21 8.99
CA LEU A 323 -1.57 -4.56 7.88
C LEU A 323 -0.06 -4.57 8.13
N ASP A 324 0.67 -5.37 7.36
CA ASP A 324 2.12 -5.42 7.39
C ASP A 324 2.72 -4.48 6.33
N GLU A 325 3.94 -4.02 6.59
CA GLU A 325 4.72 -3.05 5.79
C GLU A 325 3.91 -1.83 5.31
N TYR A 326 3.09 -1.28 6.20
CA TYR A 326 2.18 -0.18 5.85
C TYR A 326 2.89 1.07 5.29
N GLN A 327 4.16 1.29 5.62
CA GLN A 327 4.95 2.40 5.08
C GLN A 327 5.12 2.36 3.55
N ASP A 328 4.96 1.19 2.92
CA ASP A 328 5.09 1.00 1.48
C ASP A 328 3.74 1.13 0.75
N THR A 329 2.68 1.50 1.47
CA THR A 329 1.30 1.59 0.95
C THR A 329 1.10 2.77 0.02
N GLY A 330 0.65 2.48 -1.20
CA GLY A 330 0.28 3.46 -2.22
C GLY A 330 -1.01 4.23 -1.92
N HIS A 331 -1.32 5.24 -2.75
CA HIS A 331 -2.52 6.06 -2.56
C HIS A 331 -3.80 5.26 -2.78
N ALA A 332 -3.90 4.52 -3.89
CA ALA A 332 -5.05 3.67 -4.18
C ALA A 332 -5.28 2.62 -3.08
N GLN A 333 -4.21 1.99 -2.59
CA GLN A 333 -4.27 1.01 -1.50
C GLN A 333 -4.80 1.66 -0.21
N ARG A 334 -4.30 2.85 0.15
CA ARG A 334 -4.76 3.58 1.33
C ARG A 334 -6.26 3.88 1.26
N ILE A 335 -6.75 4.36 0.12
CA ILE A 335 -8.18 4.62 -0.09
C ILE A 335 -8.98 3.33 0.08
N ALA A 336 -8.58 2.24 -0.59
CA ALA A 336 -9.25 0.94 -0.52
C ALA A 336 -9.38 0.39 0.91
N LEU A 337 -8.36 0.63 1.76
CA LEU A 337 -8.33 0.14 3.14
C LEU A 337 -9.06 1.05 4.14
N SER A 338 -9.31 2.31 3.77
CA SER A 338 -9.91 3.31 4.66
C SER A 338 -11.42 3.53 4.48
N ALA A 339 -11.98 3.09 3.35
CA ALA A 339 -13.41 3.17 3.04
C ALA A 339 -14.23 2.10 3.80
#